data_AF-A0A9P7K0U4-F1
#
_entry.id   AF-A0A9P7K0U4-F1
#
_cell.length_a   1.000
_cell.length_b   1.000
_cell.length_c   1.000
_cell.angle_alpha   90.00
_cell.angle_beta   90.00
_cell.angle_gamma   90.00
#
_symmetry.space_group_name_H-M   'P 1'
#
loop_
_entity.id
_entity.type
_entity.pdbx_description
1 polymer ?
#
loop_
_entity_poly.entity_id
_entity_poly.type
_entity_poly.pdbx_seq_one_letter_code
_entity_poly.pdbx_strand_id
1 'polypeptide(L)'
;MFAASQGTQLEQVDGSTDDKPICVPSQVSESAFELFLSVCYNKPDVLKICNKAVIQLLELSDMYLCKDARVYAVHHLQRQRYSLEPTQLISLALKYNVKEILPHAIERLVSARINDISDDEFRAVGSVVWNTMFKVKERLDVHRRIIACEAPPMVHAGTCTKQKLCEDDWKQLWWNGMGRFLLDGRNPQPYKDAVERFEKLDIGEINLDCWKAVLYIVKARSAFDHERKLITRTADDLVKYLIVEPNFEDFGRLVH
;
A
#
# COMPACT_ATOMS: atom_id res chain seq x y z
N MET A 1 -39.99 -23.29 61.03
CA MET A 1 -39.42 -21.99 60.60
C MET A 1 -38.39 -22.28 59.54
N PHE A 2 -38.76 -22.15 58.26
CA PHE A 2 -37.83 -22.33 57.14
C PHE A 2 -37.29 -20.95 56.78
N ALA A 3 -36.00 -20.74 57.01
CA ALA A 3 -35.31 -19.57 56.49
C ALA A 3 -35.09 -19.77 54.99
N ALA A 4 -35.75 -18.95 54.18
CA ALA A 4 -35.46 -18.86 52.75
C ALA A 4 -34.07 -18.22 52.59
N SER A 5 -33.14 -18.97 52.00
CA SER A 5 -31.85 -18.44 51.56
C SER A 5 -32.10 -17.31 50.56
N GLN A 6 -31.58 -16.12 50.85
CA GLN A 6 -31.55 -15.00 49.93
C GLN A 6 -30.88 -15.46 48.63
N GLY A 7 -31.65 -15.47 47.56
CA GLY A 7 -31.16 -15.78 46.22
C GLY A 7 -30.05 -14.80 45.86
N THR A 8 -28.92 -15.35 45.47
CA THR A 8 -27.81 -14.63 44.85
C THR A 8 -28.37 -13.80 43.70
N GLN A 9 -28.41 -12.47 43.84
CA GLN A 9 -28.71 -11.59 42.72
C GLN A 9 -27.59 -11.76 41.70
N LEU A 10 -27.85 -12.54 40.66
CA LEU A 10 -27.01 -12.56 39.46
C LEU A 10 -26.95 -11.12 38.95
N GLU A 11 -25.74 -10.60 38.80
CA GLU A 11 -25.53 -9.29 38.16
C GLU A 11 -26.25 -9.31 36.81
N GLN A 12 -27.24 -8.43 36.66
CA GLN A 12 -27.97 -8.29 35.42
C GLN A 12 -27.01 -7.89 34.31
N VAL A 13 -26.90 -8.78 33.32
CA VAL A 13 -26.07 -8.64 32.13
C VAL A 13 -26.66 -7.58 31.20
N ASP A 14 -25.80 -6.81 30.53
CA ASP A 14 -26.21 -5.85 29.50
C ASP A 14 -27.03 -6.55 28.40
N GLY A 15 -28.08 -5.89 27.92
CA GLY A 15 -29.02 -6.43 26.94
C GLY A 15 -30.12 -7.32 27.50
N SER A 16 -30.24 -7.44 28.83
CA SER A 16 -31.29 -8.26 29.47
C SER A 16 -32.65 -7.56 29.59
N THR A 17 -32.70 -6.23 29.60
CA THR A 17 -33.92 -5.43 29.69
C THR A 17 -33.79 -4.10 28.95
N ASP A 18 -34.91 -3.42 28.67
CA ASP A 18 -34.92 -2.07 28.09
C ASP A 18 -34.22 -1.03 29.00
N ASP A 19 -34.25 -1.25 30.32
CA ASP A 19 -33.56 -0.43 31.32
C ASP A 19 -32.03 -0.68 31.35
N LYS A 20 -31.54 -1.72 30.66
CA LYS A 20 -30.12 -2.09 30.51
C LYS A 20 -29.79 -2.52 29.08
N PRO A 21 -29.84 -1.59 28.10
CA PRO A 21 -29.59 -1.93 26.71
C PRO A 21 -28.11 -2.21 26.44
N ILE A 22 -27.81 -2.90 25.34
CA ILE A 22 -26.45 -2.96 24.79
C ILE A 22 -26.15 -1.62 24.13
N CYS A 23 -25.26 -0.83 24.73
CA CYS A 23 -24.88 0.46 24.18
C CYS A 23 -23.85 0.30 23.04
N VAL A 24 -24.24 0.68 21.83
CA VAL A 24 -23.31 0.81 20.71
C VAL A 24 -22.40 2.03 20.98
N PRO A 25 -21.08 1.93 20.71
CA PRO A 25 -20.16 3.03 20.96
C PRO A 25 -20.58 4.32 20.24
N SER A 26 -20.51 5.45 20.94
CA SER A 26 -20.96 6.75 20.43
C SER A 26 -20.29 7.22 19.13
N GLN A 27 -19.10 6.69 18.82
CA GLN A 27 -18.37 6.99 17.59
C GLN A 27 -18.93 6.27 16.36
N VAL A 28 -19.81 5.27 16.52
CA VAL A 28 -20.45 4.54 15.43
C VAL A 28 -21.66 5.33 14.95
N SER A 29 -21.73 5.64 13.65
CA SER A 29 -22.93 6.29 13.10
C SER A 29 -24.04 5.27 12.88
N GLU A 30 -25.29 5.75 12.94
CA GLU A 30 -26.48 4.97 12.60
C GLU A 30 -26.31 4.24 11.26
N SER A 31 -25.85 4.95 10.22
CA SER A 31 -25.59 4.36 8.90
C SER A 31 -24.56 3.24 8.88
N ALA A 32 -23.57 3.27 9.77
CA ALA A 32 -22.57 2.21 9.87
C ALA A 32 -23.12 1.00 10.63
N PHE A 33 -23.95 1.23 11.63
CA PHE A 33 -24.63 0.17 12.35
C PHE A 33 -25.68 -0.52 11.49
N GLU A 34 -26.47 0.23 10.72
CA GLU A 34 -27.40 -0.33 9.72
C GLU A 34 -26.66 -1.15 8.67
N LEU A 35 -25.52 -0.66 8.18
CA LEU A 35 -24.67 -1.44 7.29
C LEU A 35 -24.19 -2.75 7.94
N PHE A 36 -23.77 -2.70 9.20
CA PHE A 36 -23.37 -3.90 9.96
C PHE A 36 -24.51 -4.92 10.07
N LEU A 37 -25.72 -4.49 10.45
CA LEU A 37 -26.89 -5.36 10.50
C LEU A 37 -27.21 -5.94 9.12
N SER A 38 -27.18 -5.10 8.08
CA SER A 38 -27.46 -5.52 6.70
C SER A 38 -26.51 -6.64 6.24
N VAL A 39 -25.23 -6.57 6.62
CA VAL A 39 -24.25 -7.61 6.32
C VAL A 39 -24.54 -8.87 7.14
N CYS A 40 -24.79 -8.73 8.45
CA CYS A 40 -25.10 -9.87 9.34
C CYS A 40 -26.33 -10.67 8.87
N TYR A 41 -27.33 -10.00 8.30
CA TYR A 41 -28.55 -10.62 7.78
C TYR A 41 -28.51 -10.93 6.28
N ASN A 42 -27.34 -10.92 5.65
CA ASN A 42 -27.13 -11.22 4.22
C ASN A 42 -28.00 -10.37 3.28
N LYS A 43 -28.24 -9.10 3.63
CA LYS A 43 -28.97 -8.12 2.83
C LYS A 43 -28.18 -6.81 2.70
N PRO A 44 -26.90 -6.82 2.30
CA PRO A 44 -26.15 -5.58 2.17
C PRO A 44 -26.79 -4.70 1.10
N ASP A 45 -27.30 -3.53 1.51
CA ASP A 45 -27.88 -2.58 0.58
C ASP A 45 -26.75 -1.92 -0.24
N VAL A 46 -26.93 -1.85 -1.56
CA VAL A 46 -25.86 -1.44 -2.52
C VAL A 46 -25.83 0.08 -2.71
N LEU A 47 -26.42 0.82 -1.77
CA LEU A 47 -26.34 2.28 -1.76
C LEU A 47 -24.88 2.74 -1.75
N LYS A 48 -24.63 4.00 -2.11
CA LYS A 48 -23.27 4.55 -2.20
C LYS A 48 -22.65 4.68 -0.81
N ILE A 49 -22.06 3.59 -0.31
CA ILE A 49 -21.44 3.53 1.02
C ILE A 49 -20.19 4.42 1.02
N CYS A 50 -20.13 5.37 1.96
CA CYS A 50 -18.95 6.21 2.13
C CYS A 50 -17.86 5.49 2.91
N ASN A 51 -16.59 5.86 2.68
CA ASN A 51 -15.45 5.21 3.35
C ASN A 51 -15.53 5.26 4.88
N LYS A 52 -16.14 6.31 5.45
CA LYS A 52 -16.33 6.43 6.91
C LYS A 52 -17.17 5.27 7.46
N ALA A 53 -18.28 4.94 6.80
CA ALA A 53 -19.15 3.83 7.23
C ALA A 53 -18.43 2.47 7.12
N VAL A 54 -17.59 2.28 6.10
CA VAL A 54 -16.79 1.04 5.93
C VAL A 54 -15.73 0.90 7.01
N ILE A 55 -15.10 2.01 7.41
CA ILE A 55 -14.11 2.01 8.51
C ILE A 55 -14.80 1.68 9.84
N GLN A 56 -15.97 2.27 10.10
CA GLN A 56 -16.77 1.93 11.28
C GLN A 56 -17.31 0.50 11.23
N LEU A 57 -17.65 -0.02 10.05
CA LEU A 57 -18.01 -1.43 9.88
C LEU A 57 -16.84 -2.35 10.27
N LEU A 58 -15.61 -1.98 9.90
CA LEU A 58 -14.41 -2.73 10.31
C LEU A 58 -14.22 -2.70 11.84
N GLU A 59 -14.45 -1.54 12.47
CA GLU A 59 -14.47 -1.41 13.95
C GLU A 59 -15.52 -2.31 14.61
N LEU A 60 -16.76 -2.29 14.09
CA LEU A 60 -17.84 -3.15 14.58
C LEU A 60 -17.53 -4.63 14.37
N SER A 61 -16.92 -4.98 13.23
CA SER A 61 -16.54 -6.36 12.92
C SER A 61 -15.48 -6.90 13.89
N ASP A 62 -14.57 -6.04 14.33
CA ASP A 62 -13.54 -6.37 15.32
C ASP A 62 -14.17 -6.47 16.72
N MET A 63 -14.99 -5.49 17.09
CA MET A 63 -15.68 -5.43 18.38
C MET A 63 -16.61 -6.62 18.63
N TYR A 64 -17.39 -7.01 17.63
CA TYR A 64 -18.36 -8.10 17.73
C TYR A 64 -17.87 -9.41 17.11
N LEU A 65 -16.58 -9.50 16.73
CA LEU A 65 -15.96 -10.67 16.11
C LEU A 65 -16.74 -11.20 14.90
N CYS A 66 -17.36 -10.30 14.13
CA CYS A 66 -18.20 -10.66 12.99
C CYS A 66 -17.36 -10.83 11.72
N LYS A 67 -17.11 -12.09 11.35
CA LYS A 67 -16.33 -12.45 10.16
C LYS A 67 -16.92 -11.89 8.86
N ASP A 68 -18.23 -11.96 8.68
CA ASP A 68 -18.88 -11.51 7.43
C ASP A 68 -18.78 -10.00 7.25
N ALA A 69 -19.00 -9.23 8.33
CA ALA A 69 -18.79 -7.78 8.35
C ALA A 69 -17.35 -7.41 8.01
N ARG A 70 -16.37 -8.16 8.57
CA ARG A 70 -14.95 -7.95 8.28
C ARG A 70 -14.64 -8.23 6.81
N VAL A 71 -15.06 -9.37 6.28
CA VAL A 71 -14.83 -9.76 4.87
C VAL A 71 -15.42 -8.70 3.94
N TYR A 72 -16.65 -8.24 4.22
CA TYR A 72 -17.30 -7.19 3.44
C TYR A 72 -16.51 -5.88 3.48
N ALA A 73 -16.11 -5.43 4.68
CA ALA A 73 -15.35 -4.20 4.86
C ALA A 73 -14.00 -4.24 4.15
N VAL A 74 -13.24 -5.33 4.30
CA VAL A 74 -11.93 -5.53 3.65
C VAL A 74 -12.09 -5.53 2.13
N HIS A 75 -13.07 -6.26 1.60
CA HIS A 75 -13.33 -6.28 0.16
C HIS A 75 -13.67 -4.88 -0.38
N HIS A 76 -14.48 -4.11 0.36
CA HIS A 76 -14.79 -2.73 -0.04
C HIS A 76 -13.55 -1.82 0.02
N LEU A 77 -12.73 -1.93 1.07
CA LEU A 77 -11.48 -1.17 1.19
C LEU A 77 -10.50 -1.50 0.05
N GLN A 78 -10.39 -2.77 -0.36
CA GLN A 78 -9.57 -3.15 -1.50
C GLN A 78 -10.06 -2.50 -2.80
N ARG A 79 -11.37 -2.47 -3.05
CA ARG A 79 -11.95 -1.84 -4.24
C ARG A 79 -11.78 -0.32 -4.24
N GLN A 80 -11.84 0.29 -3.06
CA GLN A 80 -11.74 1.74 -2.87
C GLN A 80 -10.34 2.20 -2.43
N ARG A 81 -9.30 1.37 -2.56
CA ARG A 81 -7.95 1.63 -2.04
C ARG A 81 -7.28 2.90 -2.59
N TYR A 82 -7.73 3.42 -3.73
CA TYR A 82 -7.22 4.68 -4.28
C TYR A 82 -7.92 5.93 -3.74
N SER A 83 -9.08 5.77 -3.09
CA SER A 83 -9.86 6.88 -2.52
C SER A 83 -9.43 7.25 -1.10
N LEU A 84 -8.52 6.48 -0.51
CA LEU A 84 -7.99 6.68 0.84
C LEU A 84 -6.51 7.05 0.75
N GLU A 85 -6.05 7.84 1.72
CA GLU A 85 -4.63 8.15 1.84
C GLU A 85 -3.83 6.90 2.28
N PRO A 86 -2.58 6.74 1.80
CA PRO A 86 -1.77 5.56 2.11
C PRO A 86 -1.48 5.42 3.61
N THR A 87 -1.29 6.54 4.30
CA THR A 87 -1.10 6.63 5.76
C THR A 87 -2.32 6.08 6.51
N GLN A 88 -3.52 6.45 6.07
CA GLN A 88 -4.77 5.96 6.62
C GLN A 88 -4.95 4.45 6.36
N LEU A 89 -4.65 3.98 5.16
CA LEU A 89 -4.72 2.54 4.84
C LEU A 89 -3.76 1.72 5.68
N ILE A 90 -2.52 2.19 5.90
CA ILE A 90 -1.56 1.52 6.78
C ILE A 90 -2.10 1.50 8.21
N SER A 91 -2.58 2.63 8.73
CA SER A 91 -3.13 2.69 10.08
C SER A 91 -4.29 1.72 10.29
N LEU A 92 -5.22 1.62 9.32
CA LEU A 92 -6.32 0.65 9.33
C LEU A 92 -5.81 -0.79 9.26
N ALA A 93 -4.84 -1.06 8.38
CA ALA A 93 -4.26 -2.39 8.23
C ALA A 93 -3.61 -2.89 9.51
N LEU A 94 -2.86 -2.01 10.20
CA LEU A 94 -2.19 -2.34 11.45
C LEU A 94 -3.19 -2.46 12.59
N LYS A 95 -4.14 -1.52 12.72
CA LYS A 95 -5.14 -1.53 13.79
C LYS A 95 -6.00 -2.79 13.76
N TYR A 96 -6.43 -3.20 12.57
CA TYR A 96 -7.38 -4.29 12.41
C TYR A 96 -6.74 -5.55 11.81
N ASN A 97 -5.41 -5.64 11.72
CA ASN A 97 -4.69 -6.79 11.15
C ASN A 97 -5.16 -7.19 9.73
N VAL A 98 -5.29 -6.23 8.81
CA VAL A 98 -5.74 -6.44 7.42
C VAL A 98 -4.53 -6.47 6.47
N LYS A 99 -4.00 -7.65 6.20
CA LYS A 99 -2.80 -7.82 5.35
C LYS A 99 -3.04 -7.42 3.89
N GLU A 100 -4.28 -7.50 3.41
CA GLU A 100 -4.61 -7.41 2.00
C GLU A 100 -4.43 -6.00 1.41
N ILE A 101 -4.54 -4.97 2.24
CA ILE A 101 -4.42 -3.57 1.81
C ILE A 101 -3.02 -3.00 2.09
N LEU A 102 -2.27 -3.61 3.01
CA LEU A 102 -1.00 -3.08 3.50
C LEU A 102 0.08 -2.97 2.40
N PRO A 103 0.31 -3.98 1.52
CA PRO A 103 1.31 -3.87 0.47
C PRO A 103 1.11 -2.69 -0.46
N HIS A 104 -0.14 -2.48 -0.86
CA HIS A 104 -0.50 -1.39 -1.76
C HIS A 104 -0.31 -0.02 -1.08
N ALA A 105 -0.66 0.08 0.19
CA ALA A 105 -0.50 1.30 0.96
C ALA A 105 0.98 1.65 1.15
N ILE A 106 1.84 0.66 1.42
CA ILE A 106 3.30 0.83 1.49
C ILE A 106 3.87 1.30 0.14
N GLU A 107 3.47 0.66 -0.97
CA GLU A 107 3.90 1.06 -2.31
C GLU A 107 3.60 2.54 -2.61
N ARG A 108 2.36 2.97 -2.30
CA ARG A 108 1.95 4.37 -2.45
C ARG A 108 2.73 5.30 -1.51
N LEU A 109 2.97 4.88 -0.28
CA LEU A 109 3.75 5.67 0.68
C LEU A 109 5.21 5.84 0.22
N VAL A 110 5.80 4.84 -0.47
CA VAL A 110 7.21 4.94 -0.94
C VAL A 110 7.32 5.97 -2.04
N SER A 111 6.27 6.12 -2.84
CA SER A 111 6.18 7.11 -3.91
C SER A 111 5.84 8.51 -3.38
N ALA A 112 5.23 8.63 -2.20
CA ALA A 112 4.84 9.92 -1.61
C ALA A 112 6.06 10.77 -1.18
N ARG A 113 5.90 12.09 -1.22
CA ARG A 113 6.88 13.03 -0.65
C ARG A 113 6.67 13.10 0.85
N ILE A 114 7.73 12.87 1.61
CA ILE A 114 7.66 12.87 3.09
C ILE A 114 7.22 14.24 3.61
N ASN A 115 7.65 15.33 2.97
CA ASN A 115 7.29 16.69 3.36
C ASN A 115 5.80 17.02 3.17
N ASP A 116 5.06 16.21 2.40
CA ASP A 116 3.63 16.41 2.16
C ASP A 116 2.78 15.66 3.21
N ILE A 117 3.41 14.95 4.15
CA ILE A 117 2.75 14.13 5.16
C ILE A 117 2.66 14.93 6.46
N SER A 118 1.46 15.03 7.01
CA SER A 118 1.22 15.75 8.27
C SER A 118 1.78 14.99 9.49
N ASP A 119 2.02 15.72 10.59
CA ASP A 119 2.48 15.11 11.85
C ASP A 119 1.50 14.07 12.41
N ASP A 120 0.20 14.28 12.21
CA ASP A 120 -0.85 13.34 12.64
C ASP A 120 -0.78 12.03 11.85
N GLU A 121 -0.62 12.12 10.53
CA GLU A 121 -0.43 10.95 9.68
C GLU A 121 0.89 10.23 9.98
N PHE A 122 1.95 11.00 10.27
CA PHE A 122 3.23 10.44 10.69
C PHE A 122 3.08 9.62 11.97
N ARG A 123 2.39 10.15 12.99
CA ARG A 123 2.12 9.43 14.23
C ARG A 123 1.26 8.19 14.03
N ALA A 124 0.27 8.24 13.13
CA ALA A 124 -0.68 7.14 12.91
C ALA A 124 -0.06 5.87 12.28
N VAL A 125 1.04 6.00 11.54
CA VAL A 125 1.68 4.90 10.79
C VAL A 125 2.66 4.09 11.66
N GLY A 126 3.27 4.73 12.67
CA GLY A 126 4.20 4.08 13.59
C GLY A 126 5.66 4.02 13.09
N SER A 127 6.59 3.96 14.05
CA SER A 127 8.03 4.12 13.80
C SER A 127 8.65 2.99 12.97
N VAL A 128 8.16 1.75 13.11
CA VAL A 128 8.69 0.59 12.37
C VAL A 128 8.51 0.77 10.86
N VAL A 129 7.33 1.22 10.46
CA VAL A 129 7.03 1.49 9.05
C VAL A 129 7.93 2.64 8.58
N TRP A 130 7.99 3.77 9.29
CA TRP A 130 8.84 4.89 8.89
C TRP A 130 10.32 4.55 8.76
N ASN A 131 10.88 3.83 9.73
CA ASN A 131 12.27 3.39 9.68
C ASN A 131 12.56 2.55 8.43
N THR A 132 11.61 1.69 8.05
CA THR A 132 11.72 0.86 6.86
C THR A 132 11.60 1.70 5.59
N MET A 133 10.65 2.64 5.58
CA MET A 133 10.40 3.57 4.48
C MET A 133 11.61 4.44 4.17
N PHE A 134 12.25 5.02 5.19
CA PHE A 134 13.46 5.83 5.01
C PHE A 134 14.60 5.00 4.41
N LYS A 135 14.81 3.78 4.89
CA LYS A 135 15.82 2.86 4.34
C LYS A 135 15.55 2.50 2.87
N VAL A 136 14.30 2.24 2.50
CA VAL A 136 13.93 1.96 1.10
C VAL A 136 14.17 3.18 0.23
N LYS A 137 13.69 4.35 0.65
CA LYS A 137 13.87 5.59 -0.12
C LYS A 137 15.35 5.94 -0.33
N GLU A 138 16.18 5.80 0.70
CA GLU A 138 17.63 6.02 0.58
C GLU A 138 18.27 5.04 -0.42
N ARG A 139 17.93 3.75 -0.34
CA ARG A 139 18.43 2.75 -1.30
C ARG A 139 18.01 3.04 -2.73
N LEU A 140 16.76 3.46 -2.93
CA LEU A 140 16.26 3.85 -4.25
C LEU A 140 16.99 5.09 -4.77
N ASP A 141 17.22 6.07 -3.92
CA ASP A 141 17.93 7.29 -4.31
C ASP A 141 19.37 7.01 -4.73
N VAL A 142 20.10 6.20 -3.95
CA VAL A 142 21.46 5.73 -4.31
C VAL A 142 21.43 4.97 -5.64
N HIS A 143 20.50 4.04 -5.83
CA HIS A 143 20.40 3.27 -7.07
C HIS A 143 20.06 4.18 -8.27
N ARG A 144 19.18 5.18 -8.11
CA ARG A 144 18.88 6.17 -9.16
C ARG A 144 20.11 6.97 -9.56
N ARG A 145 20.92 7.42 -8.60
CA ARG A 145 22.18 8.13 -8.87
C ARG A 145 23.18 7.25 -9.64
N ILE A 146 23.31 5.97 -9.28
CA ILE A 146 24.16 5.03 -10.02
C ILE A 146 23.68 4.90 -11.46
N ILE A 147 22.40 4.59 -11.69
CA ILE A 147 21.85 4.42 -13.04
C ILE A 147 21.96 5.72 -13.86
N ALA A 148 21.76 6.88 -13.24
CA ALA A 148 21.90 8.17 -13.90
C ALA A 148 23.33 8.46 -14.37
N CYS A 149 24.33 8.14 -13.54
CA CYS A 149 25.73 8.42 -13.82
C CYS A 149 26.41 7.34 -14.68
N GLU A 150 25.97 6.09 -14.59
CA GLU A 150 26.60 4.95 -15.25
C GLU A 150 25.79 4.50 -16.47
N ALA A 151 26.09 5.12 -17.61
CA ALA A 151 25.54 4.69 -18.89
C ALA A 151 25.93 3.22 -19.17
N PRO A 152 24.99 2.36 -19.57
CA PRO A 152 25.31 1.02 -20.08
C PRO A 152 26.33 1.11 -21.22
N PRO A 153 27.21 0.10 -21.39
CA PRO A 153 28.12 0.08 -22.52
C PRO A 153 27.38 0.15 -23.86
N MET A 154 27.88 0.98 -24.78
CA MET A 154 27.32 1.07 -26.13
C MET A 154 27.52 -0.24 -26.88
N VAL A 155 26.52 -0.64 -27.67
CA VAL A 155 26.59 -1.83 -28.53
C VAL A 155 26.46 -1.40 -29.97
N HIS A 156 27.52 -1.66 -30.75
CA HIS A 156 27.58 -1.29 -32.15
C HIS A 156 27.05 -2.41 -33.04
N ALA A 157 26.17 -2.05 -33.96
CA ALA A 157 25.82 -2.90 -35.09
C ALA A 157 27.01 -3.00 -36.06
N GLY A 158 27.09 -4.10 -36.82
CA GLY A 158 28.13 -4.29 -37.84
C GLY A 158 28.14 -3.22 -38.95
N THR A 159 27.02 -2.49 -39.10
CA THR A 159 26.85 -1.37 -40.04
C THR A 159 27.40 -0.05 -39.51
N CYS A 160 27.88 0.00 -38.26
CA CYS A 160 28.38 1.23 -37.63
C CYS A 160 29.81 1.57 -38.07
N THR A 161 29.96 2.64 -38.85
CA THR A 161 31.25 3.14 -39.32
C THR A 161 31.89 4.19 -38.40
N LYS A 162 31.09 4.81 -37.51
CA LYS A 162 31.53 5.87 -36.59
C LYS A 162 31.36 5.46 -35.12
N GLN A 163 32.00 4.36 -34.72
CA GLN A 163 31.81 3.77 -33.39
C GLN A 163 32.09 4.75 -32.24
N LYS A 164 33.23 5.46 -32.30
CA LYS A 164 33.61 6.43 -31.26
C LYS A 164 32.58 7.55 -31.10
N LEU A 165 32.11 8.13 -32.21
CA LEU A 165 31.10 9.19 -32.18
C LEU A 165 29.79 8.68 -31.57
N CYS A 166 29.34 7.48 -31.99
CA CYS A 166 28.16 6.84 -31.40
C CYS A 166 28.30 6.60 -29.89
N GLU A 167 29.50 6.25 -29.41
CA GLU A 167 29.74 6.05 -27.98
C GLU A 167 29.72 7.37 -27.19
N ASP A 168 30.35 8.41 -27.72
CA ASP A 168 30.38 9.74 -27.10
C ASP A 168 28.97 10.35 -27.05
N ASP A 169 28.22 10.28 -28.14
CA ASP A 169 26.83 10.74 -28.22
C ASP A 169 25.90 9.93 -27.32
N TRP A 170 26.11 8.61 -27.22
CA TRP A 170 25.34 7.76 -26.31
C TRP A 170 25.51 8.18 -24.85
N LYS A 171 26.73 8.48 -24.41
CA LYS A 171 26.98 8.97 -23.04
C LYS A 171 26.27 10.30 -22.78
N GLN A 172 26.29 11.20 -23.76
CA GLN A 172 25.59 12.48 -23.67
C GLN A 172 24.07 12.32 -23.65
N LEU A 173 23.53 11.47 -24.52
CA LEU A 173 22.10 11.16 -24.57
C LEU A 173 21.62 10.52 -23.27
N TRP A 174 22.39 9.57 -22.73
CA TRP A 174 22.08 8.93 -21.45
C TRP A 174 21.99 9.95 -20.32
N TRP A 175 23.02 10.78 -20.16
CA TRP A 175 23.04 11.80 -19.10
C TRP A 175 21.92 12.83 -19.26
N ASN A 176 21.74 13.37 -20.47
CA ASN A 176 20.75 14.41 -20.73
C ASN A 176 19.30 13.87 -20.79
N GLY A 177 19.12 12.58 -21.02
CA GLY A 177 17.84 11.88 -20.96
C GLY A 177 17.64 11.19 -19.63
N MET A 178 18.13 9.96 -19.51
CA MET A 178 17.93 9.10 -18.33
C MET A 178 18.44 9.76 -17.04
N GLY A 179 19.64 10.34 -17.07
CA GLY A 179 20.21 11.02 -15.90
C GLY A 179 19.29 12.13 -15.37
N ARG A 180 18.78 12.99 -16.26
CA ARG A 180 17.83 14.04 -15.90
C ARG A 180 16.47 13.50 -15.45
N PHE A 181 15.93 12.47 -16.11
CA PHE A 181 14.64 11.90 -15.71
C PHE A 181 14.68 11.31 -14.29
N LEU A 182 15.80 10.71 -13.90
CA LEU A 182 15.94 10.10 -12.57
C LEU A 182 16.32 11.10 -11.47
N LEU A 183 17.08 12.14 -11.81
CA LEU A 183 17.64 13.09 -10.85
C LEU A 183 16.93 14.45 -10.82
N ASP A 184 15.85 14.65 -11.57
CA ASP A 184 15.07 15.88 -11.51
C ASP A 184 14.49 16.08 -10.10
N GLY A 185 15.02 17.07 -9.36
CA GLY A 185 14.56 17.38 -8.02
C GLY A 185 13.13 17.93 -7.95
N ARG A 186 12.56 18.39 -9.07
CA ARG A 186 11.16 18.86 -9.14
C ARG A 186 10.20 17.72 -9.46
N ASN A 187 10.61 16.80 -10.32
CA ASN A 187 9.75 15.72 -10.80
C ASN A 187 10.55 14.44 -11.14
N PRO A 188 11.10 13.75 -10.12
CA PRO A 188 11.86 12.54 -10.37
C PRO A 188 10.94 11.46 -10.93
N GLN A 189 11.32 10.88 -12.07
CA GLN A 189 10.52 9.86 -12.73
C GLN A 189 10.76 8.48 -12.10
N PRO A 190 9.70 7.68 -11.85
CA PRO A 190 9.84 6.26 -11.60
C PRO A 190 10.59 5.57 -12.75
N TYR A 191 11.27 4.45 -12.49
CA TYR A 191 12.10 3.81 -13.54
C TYR A 191 11.33 3.46 -14.80
N LYS A 192 10.12 2.92 -14.64
CA LYS A 192 9.26 2.55 -15.77
C LYS A 192 8.99 3.74 -16.68
N ASP A 193 8.57 4.86 -16.09
CA ASP A 193 8.22 6.07 -16.81
C ASP A 193 9.46 6.74 -17.42
N ALA A 194 10.60 6.69 -16.72
CA ALA A 194 11.87 7.19 -17.22
C ALA A 194 12.31 6.44 -18.49
N VAL A 195 12.20 5.11 -18.50
CA VAL A 195 12.52 4.28 -19.67
C VAL A 195 11.55 4.56 -20.81
N GLU A 196 10.23 4.59 -20.56
CA GLU A 196 9.23 4.88 -21.59
C GLU A 196 9.40 6.26 -22.24
N ARG A 197 9.87 7.26 -21.48
CA ARG A 197 10.21 8.59 -22.01
C ARG A 197 11.52 8.59 -22.76
N PHE A 198 12.53 7.91 -22.24
CA PHE A 198 13.86 7.82 -22.85
C PHE A 198 13.82 7.20 -24.24
N GLU A 199 12.97 6.19 -24.44
CA GLU A 199 12.76 5.56 -25.75
C GLU A 199 12.23 6.50 -26.84
N LYS A 200 11.62 7.62 -26.44
CA LYS A 200 10.99 8.59 -27.35
C LYS A 200 11.87 9.81 -27.60
N LEU A 201 13.07 9.86 -27.02
CA LEU A 201 14.00 10.96 -27.23
C LEU A 201 14.59 10.94 -28.64
N ASP A 202 14.96 12.13 -29.11
CA ASP A 202 15.76 12.27 -30.31
C ASP A 202 17.15 11.65 -30.06
N ILE A 203 17.53 10.71 -30.92
CA ILE A 203 18.77 9.95 -30.82
C ILE A 203 19.97 10.70 -31.42
N GLY A 204 19.74 11.87 -32.03
CA GLY A 204 20.79 12.70 -32.61
C GLY A 204 21.53 11.97 -33.73
N GLU A 205 22.87 11.94 -33.65
CA GLU A 205 23.73 11.30 -34.66
C GLU A 205 24.01 9.81 -34.37
N ILE A 206 23.41 9.23 -33.33
CA ILE A 206 23.57 7.81 -33.01
C ILE A 206 22.98 6.97 -34.14
N ASN A 207 23.76 6.01 -34.63
CA ASN A 207 23.29 5.05 -35.61
C ASN A 207 22.08 4.26 -35.09
N LEU A 208 21.01 4.21 -35.88
CA LEU A 208 19.72 3.63 -35.47
C LEU A 208 19.81 2.14 -35.07
N ASP A 209 20.66 1.35 -35.71
CA ASP A 209 20.82 -0.06 -35.37
C ASP A 209 21.57 -0.23 -34.04
N CYS A 210 22.55 0.65 -33.76
CA CYS A 210 23.23 0.69 -32.48
C CYS A 210 22.28 1.12 -31.36
N TRP A 211 21.43 2.12 -31.61
CA TRP A 211 20.37 2.54 -30.69
C TRP A 211 19.41 1.40 -30.34
N LYS A 212 18.93 0.66 -31.34
CA LYS A 212 18.06 -0.51 -31.12
C LYS A 212 18.76 -1.61 -30.31
N ALA A 213 20.03 -1.87 -30.60
CA ALA A 213 20.82 -2.88 -29.90
C ALA A 213 21.03 -2.50 -28.42
N VAL A 214 21.40 -1.25 -28.13
CA VAL A 214 21.59 -0.80 -26.74
C VAL A 214 20.26 -0.73 -25.99
N LEU A 215 19.17 -0.26 -26.63
CA LEU A 215 17.84 -0.26 -26.01
C LEU A 215 17.36 -1.67 -25.66
N TYR A 216 17.61 -2.65 -26.53
CA TYR A 216 17.29 -4.05 -26.22
C TYR A 216 17.95 -4.49 -24.92
N ILE A 217 19.23 -4.14 -24.73
CA ILE A 217 19.97 -4.46 -23.50
C ILE A 217 19.43 -3.69 -22.30
N VAL A 218 19.15 -2.39 -22.46
CA VAL A 218 18.56 -1.55 -21.41
C VAL A 218 17.25 -2.16 -20.89
N LYS A 219 16.37 -2.58 -21.80
CA LYS A 219 15.08 -3.21 -21.46
C LYS A 219 15.23 -4.62 -20.90
N ALA A 220 16.16 -5.41 -21.44
CA ALA A 220 16.39 -6.78 -20.99
C ALA A 220 17.04 -6.83 -19.60
N ARG A 221 17.74 -5.77 -19.19
CA ARG A 221 18.42 -5.71 -17.89
C ARG A 221 17.42 -5.39 -16.77
N SER A 222 17.49 -6.19 -15.71
CA SER A 222 16.62 -6.10 -14.53
C SER A 222 16.87 -4.87 -13.62
N ALA A 223 17.77 -3.96 -14.00
CA ALA A 223 18.07 -2.76 -13.21
C ALA A 223 16.83 -1.89 -13.00
N PHE A 224 15.99 -1.74 -14.04
CA PHE A 224 14.76 -0.95 -13.96
C PHE A 224 13.62 -1.66 -13.20
N ASP A 225 13.75 -2.97 -12.95
CA ASP A 225 12.84 -3.69 -12.05
C ASP A 225 13.23 -3.56 -10.58
N HIS A 226 14.40 -2.99 -10.28
CA HIS A 226 14.94 -2.96 -8.92
C HIS A 226 14.00 -2.26 -7.96
N GLU A 227 13.43 -1.12 -8.35
CA GLU A 227 12.48 -0.35 -7.55
C GLU A 227 11.26 -1.18 -7.14
N ARG A 228 10.56 -1.74 -8.13
CA ARG A 228 9.40 -2.59 -7.89
C ARG A 228 9.76 -3.79 -7.03
N LYS A 229 10.85 -4.50 -7.33
CA LYS A 229 11.29 -5.67 -6.54
C LYS A 229 11.63 -5.30 -5.11
N LEU A 230 12.29 -4.18 -4.88
CA LEU A 230 12.65 -3.71 -3.54
C LEU A 230 11.40 -3.33 -2.74
N ILE A 231 10.48 -2.57 -3.36
CA ILE A 231 9.22 -2.15 -2.72
C ILE A 231 8.36 -3.36 -2.38
N THR A 232 8.12 -4.27 -3.35
CA THR A 232 7.30 -5.47 -3.12
C THR A 232 7.88 -6.35 -2.02
N ARG A 233 9.19 -6.64 -2.05
CA ARG A 233 9.82 -7.45 -0.99
C ARG A 233 9.69 -6.79 0.38
N THR A 234 9.92 -5.48 0.44
CA THR A 234 9.82 -4.75 1.70
C THR A 234 8.38 -4.74 2.25
N ALA A 235 7.40 -4.58 1.36
CA ALA A 235 5.99 -4.67 1.73
C ALA A 235 5.63 -6.06 2.28
N ASP A 236 6.07 -7.13 1.61
CA ASP A 236 5.84 -8.50 2.05
C ASP A 236 6.49 -8.79 3.41
N ASP A 237 7.73 -8.30 3.61
CA ASP A 237 8.45 -8.46 4.88
C ASP A 237 7.75 -7.69 6.02
N LEU A 238 7.25 -6.49 5.75
CA LEU A 238 6.48 -5.71 6.72
C LEU A 238 5.15 -6.38 7.06
N VAL A 239 4.43 -6.92 6.07
CA VAL A 239 3.19 -7.66 6.32
C VAL A 239 3.44 -8.84 7.26
N LYS A 240 4.47 -9.64 6.99
CA LYS A 240 4.83 -10.80 7.83
C LYS A 240 5.23 -10.40 9.25
N TYR A 241 5.88 -9.25 9.39
CA TYR A 241 6.37 -8.78 10.68
C TYR A 241 5.30 -8.09 11.53
N LEU A 242 4.36 -7.36 10.89
CA LEU A 242 3.42 -6.48 11.58
C LEU A 242 2.00 -7.03 11.72
N ILE A 243 1.58 -7.96 10.86
CA ILE A 243 0.21 -8.45 10.84
C ILE A 243 0.14 -9.84 11.47
N VAL A 244 -0.68 -9.96 12.51
CA VAL A 244 -1.05 -11.25 13.12
C VAL A 244 -2.51 -11.53 12.76
N GLU A 245 -2.76 -12.63 12.05
CA GLU A 245 -4.12 -12.93 11.61
C GLU A 245 -5.05 -13.22 12.81
N PRO A 246 -6.23 -12.56 12.88
CA PRO A 246 -7.17 -12.82 13.96
C PRO A 246 -7.76 -14.23 13.82
N ASN A 247 -7.79 -14.98 14.94
CA ASN A 247 -8.47 -16.27 15.01
C ASN A 247 -9.96 -16.08 15.29
N PHE A 248 -10.82 -16.37 14.31
CA PHE A 248 -12.28 -16.29 14.45
C PHE A 248 -12.91 -17.66 14.78
N GLU A 249 -12.13 -18.74 14.91
CA GLU A 249 -12.66 -20.11 15.05
C GLU A 249 -12.88 -20.57 16.50
N ASP A 250 -12.40 -19.84 17.52
CA ASP A 250 -12.48 -20.28 18.92
C ASP A 250 -13.87 -20.10 19.58
N PHE A 251 -14.79 -19.33 18.99
CA PHE A 251 -16.10 -19.05 19.61
C PHE A 251 -17.25 -19.93 19.11
N GLY A 252 -17.05 -20.74 18.07
CA GLY A 252 -18.06 -21.67 17.55
C GLY A 252 -18.34 -22.88 18.43
N ARG A 253 -17.66 -23.04 19.58
CA ARG A 253 -17.80 -24.18 20.49
C ARG A 253 -18.49 -23.87 21.82
N LEU A 254 -18.95 -22.64 22.05
CA LEU A 254 -19.63 -22.24 23.29
C LEU A 254 -21.16 -22.16 23.18
N VAL A 255 -21.74 -22.58 22.06
CA VAL A 255 -23.20 -22.69 21.90
C VAL A 255 -23.56 -24.05 21.32
N HIS A 256 -23.38 -25.10 22.13
CA HIS A 256 -24.09 -26.37 21.99
C HIS A 256 -24.36 -26.95 23.38
#